data_AF-A0A3D5DYT9-F1
#
_entry.id   AF-A0A3D5DYT9-F1
#
_cell.length_a   1.000
_cell.length_b   1.000
_cell.length_c   1.000
_cell.angle_alpha   90.00
_cell.angle_beta   90.00
_cell.angle_gamma   90.00
#
_symmetry.space_group_name_H-M   'P 1'
#
loop_
_entity.id
_entity.type
_entity.pdbx_description
1 polymer ?
#
loop_
_entity_poly.entity_id
_entity_poly.type
_entity_poly.pdbx_seq_one_letter_code
_entity_poly.pdbx_strand_id
1 'polypeptide(L)'
;MGDQYAYRRGASGDLDQEVYFLEGTLLRPQVIAGSFEDFMVNEFLRNARDPYDELTIEAVQRRGPIDMGNHWVYVPSIALGGTESIDNVIEMPAVTAMTFAGDVASALRASRPGTSPTGVTSWTDDHGRARLKVVFA
;
A
#
# COMPACT_ATOMS: atom_id res chain seq x y z
N MET A 1 1.10 -4.80 -5.32
CA MET A 1 1.16 -4.76 -3.85
C MET A 1 1.66 -3.38 -3.46
N GLY A 2 0.80 -2.47 -3.00
CA GLY A 2 1.13 -1.03 -2.84
C GLY A 2 2.07 -0.68 -1.68
N ASP A 3 3.05 -1.54 -1.41
CA ASP A 3 4.10 -1.33 -0.41
C ASP A 3 4.91 -0.09 -0.74
N GLN A 4 5.30 0.67 0.28
CA GLN A 4 5.99 1.94 0.10
C GLN A 4 7.21 2.04 1.01
N TYR A 5 8.29 2.59 0.48
CA TYR A 5 9.43 3.04 1.28
C TYR A 5 9.34 4.54 1.51
N ALA A 6 9.54 4.99 2.73
CA ALA A 6 9.35 6.38 3.12
C ALA A 6 10.34 6.83 4.20
N TYR A 7 10.53 8.15 4.26
CA TYR A 7 11.21 8.80 5.38
C TYR A 7 10.19 9.46 6.28
N ARG A 8 10.43 9.45 7.60
CA ARG A 8 9.67 10.32 8.50
C ARG A 8 10.16 11.75 8.32
N ARG A 9 9.22 12.68 8.18
CA ARG A 9 9.49 14.12 8.23
C ARG A 9 9.25 14.64 9.64
N GLY A 10 10.27 15.22 10.26
CA GLY A 10 10.21 15.86 11.57
C GLY A 10 9.47 17.20 11.52
N ALA A 11 9.20 17.77 12.69
CA ALA A 11 8.46 19.03 12.82
C ALA A 11 9.19 20.23 12.18
N SER A 12 10.53 20.20 12.12
CA SER A 12 11.37 21.19 11.43
C SER A 12 11.34 21.06 9.90
N GLY A 13 10.76 19.97 9.37
CA GLY A 13 10.80 19.63 7.94
C GLY A 13 11.97 18.73 7.54
N ASP A 14 12.89 18.47 8.46
CA ASP A 14 14.01 17.55 8.23
C ASP A 14 13.53 16.10 8.08
N LEU A 15 14.27 15.30 7.31
CA LEU A 15 13.99 13.88 7.15
C LEU A 15 14.86 13.07 8.12
N ASP A 16 14.24 12.11 8.80
CA ASP A 16 14.97 11.11 9.59
C ASP A 16 15.85 10.26 8.67
N GLN A 17 16.95 9.72 9.19
CA GLN A 17 17.86 8.85 8.41
C GLN A 17 17.28 7.45 8.16
N GLU A 18 16.39 7.00 9.05
CA GLU A 18 15.76 5.69 8.98
C GLU A 18 14.84 5.59 7.76
N VAL A 19 14.92 4.45 7.06
CA VAL A 19 13.98 4.09 6.00
C VAL A 19 12.87 3.24 6.57
N TYR A 20 11.64 3.69 6.36
CA TYR A 20 10.42 3.02 6.77
C TYR A 20 9.83 2.24 5.61
N PHE A 21 9.40 1.01 5.88
CA PHE A 21 8.48 0.25 5.05
C PHE A 21 7.05 0.48 5.55
N LEU A 22 6.15 0.81 4.62
CA LEU A 22 4.71 0.86 4.84
C LEU A 22 4.12 -0.36 4.13
N GLU A 23 3.65 -1.34 4.90
CA GLU A 23 2.97 -2.49 4.29
C GLU A 23 1.69 -2.06 3.57
N GLY A 24 1.44 -2.63 2.40
CA GLY A 24 0.46 -2.14 1.44
C GLY A 24 -1.00 -2.35 1.83
N THR A 25 -1.31 -2.98 2.96
CA THR A 25 -2.68 -3.29 3.40
C THR A 25 -3.21 -2.27 4.41
N LEU A 26 -2.48 -2.00 5.50
CA LEU A 26 -2.89 -1.07 6.57
C LEU A 26 -1.88 0.07 6.77
N LEU A 27 -0.88 0.19 5.89
CA LEU A 27 0.17 1.21 5.91
C LEU A 27 0.85 1.33 7.28
N ARG A 28 1.04 0.19 7.97
CA ARG A 28 1.74 0.16 9.25
C ARG A 28 3.23 0.41 9.00
N PRO A 29 3.81 1.46 9.62
CA PRO A 29 5.21 1.77 9.42
C PRO A 29 6.11 0.81 10.22
N GLN A 30 7.16 0.33 9.58
CA GLN A 30 8.23 -0.44 10.19
C GLN A 30 9.58 0.13 9.74
N VAL A 31 10.51 0.36 10.68
CA VAL A 31 11.89 0.69 10.31
C VAL A 31 12.56 -0.57 9.74
N ILE A 32 13.06 -0.47 8.51
CA ILE A 32 13.75 -1.58 7.83
C ILE A 32 15.24 -1.34 7.64
N ALA A 33 15.69 -0.09 7.74
CA ALA A 33 17.10 0.29 7.67
C ALA A 33 17.35 1.57 8.48
N GLY A 34 18.54 1.67 9.09
CA GLY A 34 18.96 2.86 9.84
C GLY A 34 19.47 4.01 8.95
N SER A 35 19.75 3.73 7.68
CA SER A 35 20.26 4.67 6.70
C SER A 35 19.79 4.30 5.28
N PHE A 36 19.96 5.22 4.33
CA PHE A 36 19.68 4.93 2.92
C PHE A 36 20.68 3.94 2.33
N GLU A 37 21.95 4.04 2.72
CA GLU A 37 23.01 3.14 2.28
C GLU A 37 22.71 1.69 2.70
N ASP A 38 22.30 1.49 3.95
CA ASP A 38 21.91 0.17 4.46
C ASP A 38 20.67 -0.35 3.72
N PHE A 39 19.69 0.51 3.44
CA PHE A 39 18.51 0.15 2.65
C PHE A 39 18.89 -0.32 1.25
N MET A 40 19.76 0.41 0.55
CA MET A 40 20.17 0.09 -0.80
C MET A 40 20.83 -1.29 -0.89
N VAL A 41 21.72 -1.60 0.06
CA VAL A 41 22.47 -2.86 0.05
C VAL A 41 21.62 -4.04 0.53
N ASN A 42 20.97 -3.89 1.68
CA ASN A 42 20.37 -5.02 2.38
C ASN A 42 18.93 -5.31 1.94
N GLU A 43 18.21 -4.29 1.47
CA GLU A 43 16.84 -4.43 1.00
C GLU A 43 16.76 -4.31 -0.51
N PHE A 44 17.01 -3.14 -1.09
CA PHE A 44 16.71 -2.87 -2.50
C PHE A 44 17.46 -3.80 -3.46
N LEU A 45 18.80 -3.85 -3.38
CA LEU A 45 19.61 -4.66 -4.29
C LEU A 45 19.44 -6.17 -4.08
N ARG A 46 19.17 -6.59 -2.83
CA ARG A 46 18.91 -7.98 -2.51
C ARG A 46 17.58 -8.42 -3.12
N ASN A 47 16.52 -7.64 -2.91
CA ASN A 47 15.17 -7.93 -3.41
C ASN A 47 15.10 -7.84 -4.95
N ALA A 48 15.94 -7.00 -5.58
CA ALA A 48 16.08 -6.95 -7.03
C ALA A 48 16.71 -8.23 -7.64
N ARG A 49 17.51 -8.97 -6.86
CA ARG A 49 18.14 -10.23 -7.29
C ARG A 49 17.29 -11.45 -6.95
N ASP A 50 16.62 -11.41 -5.81
CA ASP A 50 15.82 -12.50 -5.27
C ASP A 50 14.52 -11.93 -4.68
N PRO A 51 13.49 -11.73 -5.52
CA PRO A 51 12.23 -11.12 -5.11
C PRO A 51 11.47 -12.03 -4.15
N TYR A 52 10.98 -11.45 -3.05
CA TYR A 52 10.32 -12.20 -1.99
C TYR A 52 8.96 -12.81 -2.32
N ASP A 53 8.27 -12.31 -3.34
CA ASP A 53 6.83 -12.51 -3.49
C ASP A 53 6.48 -13.36 -4.72
N GLU A 54 6.11 -14.62 -4.47
CA GLU A 54 5.65 -15.57 -5.48
C GLU A 54 4.44 -15.04 -6.26
N LEU A 55 3.55 -14.25 -5.63
CA LEU A 55 2.39 -13.66 -6.31
C LEU A 55 2.79 -12.53 -7.24
N THR A 56 3.84 -11.76 -6.90
CA THR A 56 4.39 -10.76 -7.81
C THR A 56 5.03 -11.44 -9.03
N ILE A 57 5.74 -12.56 -8.84
CA ILE A 57 6.29 -13.36 -9.93
C ILE A 57 5.16 -13.91 -10.80
N GLU A 58 4.12 -14.50 -10.20
CA GLU A 58 2.96 -15.03 -10.91
C GLU A 58 2.20 -13.93 -11.67
N ALA A 59 2.03 -12.76 -11.06
CA ALA A 59 1.37 -11.61 -11.69
C ALA A 59 2.11 -11.16 -12.94
N VAL A 60 3.44 -11.02 -12.87
CA VAL A 60 4.27 -10.67 -14.03
C VAL A 60 4.16 -11.75 -15.11
N GLN A 61 4.18 -13.03 -14.74
CA GLN A 61 4.05 -14.14 -15.70
C GLN A 61 2.69 -14.17 -16.40
N ARG A 62 1.60 -13.91 -15.69
CA ARG A 62 0.23 -13.97 -16.24
C ARG A 62 -0.20 -12.70 -16.97
N ARG A 63 0.24 -11.53 -16.51
CA ARG A 63 -0.27 -10.22 -16.96
C ARG A 63 0.78 -9.35 -17.66
N GLY A 64 2.06 -9.74 -17.60
CA GLY A 64 3.17 -8.93 -18.07
C GLY A 64 3.66 -7.94 -17.01
N PRO A 65 4.70 -7.15 -17.35
CA PRO A 65 5.22 -6.13 -16.45
C PRO A 65 4.17 -5.02 -16.21
N ILE A 66 4.15 -4.49 -14.99
CA ILE A 66 3.30 -3.35 -14.65
C ILE A 66 3.90 -2.03 -15.16
N ASP A 67 3.04 -1.12 -15.61
CA ASP A 67 3.43 0.25 -15.93
C ASP A 67 3.81 1.05 -14.68
N MET A 68 4.81 1.93 -14.77
CA MET A 68 5.29 2.74 -13.64
C MET A 68 4.22 3.67 -13.05
N GLY A 69 3.19 4.04 -13.81
CA GLY A 69 2.08 4.85 -13.35
C GLY A 69 0.98 4.07 -12.64
N ASN A 70 1.07 2.73 -12.60
CA ASN A 70 0.01 1.84 -12.12
C ASN A 70 0.47 0.94 -10.99
N HIS A 71 -0.49 0.54 -10.16
CA HIS A 71 -0.34 -0.46 -9.11
C HIS A 71 -1.28 -1.64 -9.37
N TRP A 72 -0.83 -2.83 -9.00
CA TRP A 72 -1.70 -3.98 -8.78
C TRP A 72 -2.30 -3.92 -7.39
N VAL A 73 -3.64 -3.96 -7.34
CA VAL A 73 -4.44 -3.87 -6.12
C VAL A 73 -5.43 -5.01 -6.03
N TYR A 74 -5.68 -5.49 -4.80
CA TYR A 74 -6.71 -6.49 -4.54
C TYR A 74 -8.09 -5.87 -4.47
N VAL A 75 -9.04 -6.48 -5.17
CA VAL A 75 -10.46 -6.15 -5.11
C VAL A 75 -11.25 -7.43 -4.85
N PRO A 76 -11.97 -7.54 -3.71
CA PRO A 76 -12.02 -6.58 -2.61
C PRO A 76 -10.67 -6.45 -1.87
N SER A 77 -10.45 -5.31 -1.20
CA SER A 77 -9.23 -5.07 -0.42
C SER A 77 -9.07 -6.12 0.68
N ILE A 78 -7.85 -6.65 0.88
CA ILE A 78 -7.52 -7.59 1.96
C ILE A 78 -7.86 -6.97 3.33
N ALA A 79 -7.62 -5.67 3.50
CA ALA A 79 -7.96 -4.93 4.72
C ALA A 79 -9.47 -4.95 5.05
N LEU A 80 -10.31 -5.22 4.05
CA LEU A 80 -11.77 -5.27 4.14
C LEU A 80 -12.31 -6.71 4.00
N GLY A 81 -11.48 -7.72 4.25
CA GLY A 81 -11.87 -9.14 4.20
C GLY A 81 -11.72 -9.78 2.82
N GLY A 82 -11.02 -9.13 1.88
CA GLY A 82 -10.65 -9.74 0.60
C GLY A 82 -9.64 -10.87 0.73
N THR A 83 -9.53 -11.65 -0.33
CA THR A 83 -8.63 -12.80 -0.39
C THR A 83 -7.44 -12.49 -1.28
N GLU A 84 -6.26 -12.87 -0.80
CA GLU A 84 -5.02 -12.83 -1.56
C GLU A 84 -5.06 -13.87 -2.68
N SER A 85 -5.40 -13.42 -3.89
CA SER A 85 -5.50 -14.26 -5.09
C SER A 85 -5.22 -13.41 -6.32
N ILE A 86 -4.45 -13.97 -7.26
CA ILE A 86 -4.13 -13.30 -8.52
C ILE A 86 -5.37 -12.97 -9.37
N ASP A 87 -6.46 -13.72 -9.19
CA ASP A 87 -7.72 -13.47 -9.88
C ASP A 87 -8.46 -12.25 -9.31
N ASN A 88 -8.14 -11.84 -8.08
CA ASN A 88 -8.68 -10.65 -7.42
C ASN A 88 -7.82 -9.39 -7.65
N VAL A 89 -6.78 -9.49 -8.49
CA VAL A 89 -5.90 -8.34 -8.79
C VAL A 89 -6.44 -7.55 -9.97
N ILE A 90 -6.49 -6.23 -9.83
CA ILE A 90 -6.72 -5.30 -10.94
C ILE A 90 -5.59 -4.27 -11.02
N GLU A 91 -5.47 -3.63 -12.18
CA GLU A 91 -4.60 -2.47 -12.37
C GLU A 91 -5.35 -1.17 -12.08
N MET A 92 -4.66 -0.26 -11.40
CA MET A 92 -5.20 1.05 -11.04
C MET A 92 -4.07 2.09 -11.05
N PRO A 93 -4.33 3.36 -11.41
CA PRO A 93 -3.34 4.42 -11.26
C PRO A 93 -2.77 4.45 -9.84
N ALA A 94 -1.44 4.52 -9.73
CA ALA A 94 -0.70 4.40 -8.48
C ALA A 94 -1.20 5.38 -7.41
N VAL A 95 -1.42 6.65 -7.79
CA VAL A 95 -1.93 7.70 -6.90
C VAL A 95 -3.32 7.35 -6.37
N THR A 96 -4.20 6.81 -7.21
CA THR A 96 -5.55 6.38 -6.80
C THR A 96 -5.46 5.19 -5.85
N ALA A 97 -4.66 4.18 -6.18
CA ALA A 97 -4.44 3.01 -5.34
C ALA A 97 -3.91 3.38 -3.94
N MET A 98 -2.90 4.26 -3.89
CA MET A 98 -2.32 4.74 -2.64
C MET A 98 -3.30 5.60 -1.84
N THR A 99 -4.09 6.44 -2.51
CA THR A 99 -5.14 7.25 -1.86
C THR A 99 -6.19 6.35 -1.22
N PHE A 100 -6.65 5.31 -1.94
CA PHE A 100 -7.63 4.36 -1.43
C PHE A 100 -7.09 3.53 -0.27
N ALA A 101 -5.84 3.05 -0.36
CA ALA A 101 -5.18 2.37 0.76
C ALA A 101 -5.08 3.28 2.00
N GLY A 102 -4.75 4.56 1.80
CA GLY A 102 -4.76 5.57 2.86
C GLY A 102 -6.13 5.75 3.51
N ASP A 103 -7.18 5.93 2.70
CA ASP A 103 -8.56 6.09 3.17
C ASP A 103 -9.01 4.88 4.01
N VAL A 104 -8.73 3.66 3.53
CA VAL A 104 -9.07 2.42 4.24
C VAL A 104 -8.29 2.29 5.54
N ALA A 105 -6.97 2.45 5.50
CA ALA A 105 -6.11 2.35 6.68
C ALA A 105 -6.51 3.37 7.76
N SER A 106 -6.78 4.62 7.38
CA SER A 106 -7.25 5.66 8.29
C SER A 106 -8.61 5.32 8.90
N ALA A 107 -9.56 4.86 8.10
CA ALA A 107 -10.89 4.50 8.59
C ALA A 107 -10.86 3.32 9.58
N LEU A 108 -10.07 2.28 9.28
CA LEU A 108 -9.91 1.12 10.17
C LEU A 108 -9.24 1.50 11.49
N ARG A 109 -8.20 2.35 11.45
CA ARG A 109 -7.53 2.86 12.68
C ARG A 109 -8.44 3.71 13.55
N ALA A 110 -9.36 4.46 12.94
CA ALA A 110 -10.33 5.29 13.65
C ALA A 110 -11.61 4.55 14.07
N SER A 111 -11.77 3.28 13.66
CA SER A 111 -12.98 2.49 13.94
C SER A 111 -13.09 2.12 15.41
N ARG A 112 -14.32 1.90 15.89
CA ARG A 112 -14.55 1.46 17.26
C ARG A 112 -14.20 -0.02 17.40
N PRO A 113 -13.66 -0.45 18.55
CA PRO A 113 -13.49 -1.88 18.82
C PRO A 113 -14.81 -2.64 18.62
N GLY A 114 -14.76 -3.73 17.86
CA GLY A 114 -15.91 -4.60 17.60
C GLY A 114 -16.79 -4.19 16.40
N THR A 115 -16.55 -3.05 15.75
CA THR A 115 -17.23 -2.72 14.48
C THR A 115 -16.50 -3.35 13.31
N SER A 116 -17.23 -4.03 12.42
CA SER A 116 -16.66 -4.65 11.21
C SER A 116 -17.00 -3.81 9.98
N PRO A 117 -16.07 -3.67 9.02
CA PRO A 117 -16.38 -3.04 7.74
C PRO A 117 -17.41 -3.88 6.98
N THR A 118 -18.40 -3.22 6.37
CA THR A 118 -19.46 -3.83 5.57
C THR A 118 -19.39 -3.45 4.09
N GLY A 119 -18.59 -2.45 3.75
CA GLY A 119 -18.38 -2.03 2.37
C GLY A 119 -17.64 -0.70 2.25
N VAL A 120 -17.62 -0.18 1.03
CA VAL A 120 -17.06 1.14 0.71
C VAL A 120 -18.00 1.93 -0.18
N THR A 121 -17.99 3.25 -0.04
CA THR A 121 -18.61 4.17 -1.00
C THR A 121 -17.55 5.11 -1.57
N SER A 122 -17.68 5.44 -2.85
CA SER A 122 -16.79 6.39 -3.51
C SER A 122 -17.32 7.81 -3.40
N TRP A 123 -16.42 8.78 -3.29
CA TRP A 123 -16.73 10.20 -3.39
C TRP A 123 -15.55 10.96 -4.01
N THR A 124 -15.74 12.22 -4.36
CA THR A 124 -14.69 13.09 -4.89
C THR A 124 -14.42 14.20 -3.90
N ASP A 125 -13.16 14.43 -3.53
CA ASP A 125 -12.80 15.51 -2.61
C ASP A 125 -12.73 16.88 -3.30
N ASP A 126 -12.55 17.93 -2.49
CA ASP A 126 -12.49 19.32 -2.96
C ASP A 126 -11.33 19.59 -3.95
N HIS A 127 -10.36 18.67 -4.04
CA HIS A 127 -9.24 18.74 -4.98
C HIS A 127 -9.49 17.89 -6.24
N GLY A 128 -10.71 17.36 -6.42
CA GLY A 128 -11.07 16.54 -7.57
C GLY A 128 -10.54 15.10 -7.51
N ARG A 129 -9.99 14.65 -6.37
CA ARG A 129 -9.43 13.31 -6.24
C ARG A 129 -10.53 12.31 -5.90
N ALA A 130 -10.50 11.13 -6.52
CA ALA A 130 -11.34 10.02 -6.12
C ALA A 130 -10.93 9.54 -4.72
N ARG A 131 -11.91 9.30 -3.85
CA ARG A 131 -11.74 8.88 -2.46
C ARG A 131 -12.67 7.73 -2.12
N LEU A 132 -12.30 6.96 -1.10
CA LEU A 132 -13.16 5.95 -0.50
C LEU A 132 -13.61 6.36 0.89
N LYS A 133 -14.80 5.91 1.25
CA LYS A 133 -15.33 5.94 2.62
C LYS A 133 -15.71 4.53 3.01
N VAL A 134 -15.09 4.01 4.08
CA VAL A 134 -15.44 2.70 4.64
C VAL A 134 -16.74 2.81 5.42
N VAL A 135 -17.65 1.86 5.18
CA VAL A 135 -18.91 1.71 5.90
C VAL A 135 -18.74 0.61 6.93
N PHE A 136 -19.23 0.84 8.15
CA PHE A 136 -19.16 -0.10 9.27
C PHE A 136 -20.58 -0.50 9.71
N ALA A 137 -20.71 -1.71 10.26
CA ALA A 137 -21.94 -2.18 10.93
C ALA A 137 -22.16 -1.51 12.29
#